data_AF-A0A8S3R215-F1
#
_entry.id   AF-A0A8S3R215-F1
#
_cell.length_a   1.000
_cell.length_b   1.000
_cell.length_c   1.000
_cell.angle_alpha   90.00
_cell.angle_beta   90.00
_cell.angle_gamma   90.00
#
_symmetry.space_group_name_H-M   'P 1'
#
loop_
_entity.id
_entity.type
_entity.pdbx_description
1 polymer ?
#
loop_
_entity_poly.entity_id
_entity_poly.type
_entity_poly.pdbx_seq_one_letter_code
_entity_poly.pdbx_strand_id
1 'polypeptide(L)'
;MFDAISTANLSLIELKTVNGKELTNFLATVDSQNSTYKDIQLSNMNIDEDFTRQKQVIVDLIVAALDNRFEPMEKDPVLKAASLILSFSEWPQDRNDLATYGNEEMAYLLENFHEILERNGCNLDAIMDQNGEWKDFKAYIGRHKATVAVENFFIYPDLKRRFINMILVLELLLSFPLSSAVCERGFSAMKRVKTDWRSSLKPEMLIMLLFITVEGPELNHFDTNSVFNHWWSSGRQKRPGFNPHEFRGLRALPDPDMEQTHSDDDIDDN
;
A
#
# COMPACT_ATOMS: atom_id res chain seq x y z
N MET A 1 2.69 -14.18 8.79
CA MET A 1 2.12 -14.37 7.42
C MET A 1 1.77 -15.83 7.18
N PHE A 2 2.74 -16.73 7.38
CA PHE A 2 2.56 -18.18 7.23
C PHE A 2 1.47 -18.79 8.13
N ASP A 3 1.29 -18.27 9.35
CA ASP A 3 0.20 -18.71 10.24
C ASP A 3 -1.20 -18.40 9.70
N ALA A 4 -1.37 -17.27 9.01
CA ALA A 4 -2.65 -16.91 8.41
C ALA A 4 -2.98 -17.82 7.22
N ILE A 5 -1.97 -18.19 6.42
CA ILE A 5 -2.12 -19.15 5.31
C ILE A 5 -2.43 -20.54 5.88
N SER A 6 -1.69 -20.98 6.90
CA SER A 6 -1.93 -22.25 7.60
C SER A 6 -3.35 -22.31 8.18
N THR A 7 -3.80 -21.23 8.82
CA THR A 7 -5.16 -21.13 9.38
C THR A 7 -6.21 -21.23 8.27
N ALA A 8 -6.03 -20.54 7.15
CA ALA A 8 -6.94 -20.61 6.01
C ALA A 8 -7.00 -22.03 5.42
N ASN A 9 -5.85 -22.68 5.25
CA ASN A 9 -5.77 -24.06 4.76
C ASN A 9 -6.48 -25.03 5.72
N LEU A 10 -6.29 -24.88 7.04
CA LEU A 10 -7.00 -25.68 8.04
C LEU A 10 -8.52 -25.47 7.98
N SER A 11 -8.99 -24.23 7.86
CA SER A 11 -10.42 -23.94 7.71
C SER A 11 -11.01 -24.50 6.41
N LEU A 12 -10.26 -24.47 5.31
CA LEU A 12 -10.67 -25.08 4.04
C LEU A 12 -10.76 -26.61 4.15
N ILE A 13 -9.78 -27.25 4.79
CA ILE A 13 -9.82 -28.69 5.05
C ILE A 13 -10.99 -29.05 5.95
N GLU A 14 -11.26 -28.27 7.00
CA GLU A 14 -12.41 -28.45 7.88
C GLU A 14 -13.74 -28.34 7.11
N LEU A 15 -13.84 -27.45 6.12
CA LEU A 15 -15.00 -27.37 5.25
C LEU A 15 -15.24 -28.65 4.45
N LYS A 16 -14.28 -29.58 4.30
CA LYS A 16 -14.56 -30.87 3.65
C LYS A 16 -15.41 -31.78 4.53
N THR A 17 -15.25 -31.70 5.85
CA THR A 17 -15.89 -32.60 6.81
C THR A 17 -17.06 -31.96 7.54
N VAL A 18 -17.01 -30.65 7.75
CA VAL A 18 -18.02 -29.88 8.49
C VAL A 18 -18.80 -28.97 7.54
N ASN A 19 -20.11 -28.86 7.78
CA ASN A 19 -20.94 -27.90 7.06
C ASN A 19 -20.67 -26.49 7.59
N GLY A 20 -20.33 -25.58 6.68
CA GLY A 20 -20.20 -24.17 7.02
C GLY A 20 -21.53 -23.58 7.48
N LYS A 21 -21.46 -22.48 8.21
CA LYS A 21 -22.62 -21.79 8.80
C LYS A 21 -23.80 -21.61 7.82
N GLU A 22 -23.51 -21.17 6.60
CA GLU A 22 -24.54 -20.89 5.59
C GLU A 22 -25.23 -22.18 5.09
N LEU A 23 -24.47 -23.26 4.92
CA LEU A 23 -25.03 -24.56 4.53
C LEU A 23 -25.88 -25.15 5.67
N THR A 24 -25.41 -25.03 6.91
CA THR A 24 -26.16 -25.47 8.09
C THR A 24 -27.46 -24.69 8.24
N ASN A 25 -27.43 -23.37 8.04
CA ASN A 25 -28.63 -22.53 8.04
C ASN A 25 -29.60 -22.93 6.93
N PHE A 26 -29.08 -23.14 5.70
CA PHE A 26 -29.88 -23.60 4.57
C PHE A 26 -30.59 -24.92 4.89
N LEU A 27 -29.83 -25.94 5.32
CA LEU A 27 -30.38 -27.26 5.66
C LEU A 27 -31.41 -27.20 6.80
N ALA A 28 -31.24 -26.30 7.78
CA ALA A 28 -32.21 -26.10 8.85
C ALA A 28 -33.52 -25.44 8.38
N THR A 29 -33.47 -24.64 7.31
CA THR A 29 -34.63 -23.93 6.75
C THR A 29 -35.37 -24.69 5.65
N VAL A 30 -34.80 -25.80 5.16
CA VAL A 30 -35.46 -26.67 4.18
C VAL A 30 -36.45 -27.58 4.90
N ASP A 31 -37.71 -27.56 4.48
CA ASP A 31 -38.72 -28.52 4.96
C ASP A 31 -38.40 -29.91 4.41
N SER A 32 -37.96 -30.81 5.29
CA SER A 32 -37.57 -32.19 4.94
C SER A 32 -38.73 -33.04 4.42
N GLN A 33 -39.99 -32.63 4.65
CA GLN A 33 -41.17 -33.36 4.16
C GLN A 33 -41.63 -32.88 2.79
N ASN A 34 -41.53 -31.57 2.51
CA ASN A 34 -42.01 -30.99 1.25
C ASN A 34 -40.90 -30.58 0.27
N SER A 35 -39.62 -30.69 0.65
CA SER A 35 -38.48 -30.21 -0.14
C SER A 35 -38.65 -28.75 -0.60
N THR A 36 -39.14 -27.89 0.29
CA THR A 36 -39.35 -26.47 -0.02
C THR A 36 -38.34 -25.60 0.70
N TYR A 37 -37.86 -24.56 0.02
CA TYR A 37 -37.06 -23.49 0.61
C TYR A 37 -37.70 -22.16 0.21
N LYS A 38 -38.14 -21.37 1.21
CA LYS A 38 -38.83 -20.07 1.00
C LYS A 38 -39.97 -20.17 -0.02
N ASP A 39 -40.89 -21.11 0.19
CA ASP A 39 -42.06 -21.36 -0.66
C ASP A 39 -41.76 -21.82 -2.11
N ILE A 40 -40.51 -22.15 -2.42
CA ILE A 40 -40.09 -22.71 -3.71
C ILE A 40 -39.83 -24.21 -3.54
N GLN A 41 -40.51 -25.02 -4.34
CA GLN A 41 -40.28 -26.46 -4.49
C GLN A 41 -38.90 -26.71 -5.10
N LEU A 42 -38.05 -27.45 -4.40
CA LEU A 42 -36.73 -27.85 -4.86
C LEU A 42 -36.82 -29.19 -5.60
N SER A 43 -36.56 -29.19 -6.91
CA SER A 43 -36.41 -30.40 -7.72
C SER A 43 -34.97 -30.94 -7.65
N ASN A 44 -34.78 -32.27 -7.68
CA ASN A 44 -33.47 -32.94 -7.63
C ASN A 44 -32.65 -32.68 -6.36
N MET A 45 -33.29 -32.79 -5.20
CA MET A 45 -32.67 -32.78 -3.88
C MET A 45 -31.80 -34.04 -3.62
N ASN A 46 -30.82 -34.32 -4.48
CA ASN A 46 -29.81 -35.33 -4.21
C ASN A 46 -28.58 -34.63 -3.60
N ILE A 47 -28.77 -34.11 -2.39
CA ILE A 47 -27.80 -33.27 -1.67
C ILE A 47 -26.55 -34.07 -1.26
N ASP A 48 -26.66 -35.39 -1.09
CA ASP A 48 -25.68 -36.11 -0.29
C ASP A 48 -24.36 -36.43 -1.01
N GLU A 49 -24.37 -36.72 -2.32
CA GLU A 49 -23.14 -37.09 -3.04
C GLU A 49 -22.64 -36.01 -4.00
N ASP A 50 -23.50 -35.44 -4.84
CA ASP A 50 -23.05 -34.54 -5.91
C ASP A 50 -22.55 -33.20 -5.37
N PHE A 51 -23.27 -32.61 -4.40
CA PHE A 51 -22.83 -31.39 -3.75
C PHE A 51 -21.59 -31.64 -2.89
N THR A 52 -21.55 -32.73 -2.12
CA THR A 52 -20.37 -33.10 -1.30
C THR A 52 -19.13 -33.30 -2.18
N ARG A 53 -19.28 -33.97 -3.32
CA ARG A 53 -18.21 -34.14 -4.31
C ARG A 53 -17.76 -32.81 -4.90
N GLN A 54 -18.69 -31.95 -5.33
CA GLN A 54 -18.35 -30.62 -5.86
C GLN A 54 -17.67 -29.75 -4.80
N LYS A 55 -18.15 -29.78 -3.56
CA LYS A 55 -17.56 -29.09 -2.41
C LYS A 55 -16.11 -29.52 -2.21
N GLN A 56 -15.84 -30.83 -2.19
CA GLN A 56 -14.48 -31.35 -2.09
C GLN A 56 -13.58 -30.87 -3.24
N VAL A 57 -14.05 -31.00 -4.49
CA VAL A 57 -13.30 -30.56 -5.67
C VAL A 57 -12.98 -29.06 -5.61
N ILE A 58 -13.95 -28.22 -5.26
CA ILE A 58 -13.74 -26.76 -5.15
C ILE A 58 -12.74 -26.45 -4.04
N VAL A 59 -12.88 -27.08 -2.87
CA VAL A 59 -11.94 -26.88 -1.77
C VAL A 59 -10.53 -27.31 -2.17
N ASP A 60 -10.38 -28.47 -2.81
CA ASP A 60 -9.09 -28.97 -3.29
C ASP A 60 -8.45 -28.00 -4.30
N LEU A 61 -9.23 -27.46 -5.22
CA LEU A 61 -8.75 -26.46 -6.18
C LEU A 61 -8.33 -25.16 -5.50
N ILE A 62 -9.06 -24.71 -4.46
CA ILE A 62 -8.69 -23.50 -3.71
C ILE A 62 -7.41 -23.74 -2.93
N VAL A 63 -7.28 -24.86 -2.21
CA VAL A 63 -6.06 -25.20 -1.47
C VAL A 63 -4.87 -25.28 -2.43
N ALA A 64 -5.00 -26.00 -3.55
CA ALA A 64 -3.96 -26.09 -4.56
C ALA A 64 -3.58 -24.71 -5.16
N ALA A 65 -4.56 -23.82 -5.33
CA ALA A 65 -4.29 -22.46 -5.80
C ALA A 65 -3.59 -21.59 -4.76
N LEU A 66 -3.91 -21.76 -3.47
CA LEU A 66 -3.20 -21.10 -2.37
C LEU A 66 -1.77 -21.61 -2.26
N ASP A 67 -1.58 -22.93 -2.28
CA ASP A 67 -0.26 -23.54 -2.21
C ASP A 67 0.60 -23.10 -3.40
N ASN A 68 0.10 -23.20 -4.64
CA ASN A 68 0.84 -22.73 -5.82
C ASN A 68 1.19 -21.23 -5.74
N ARG A 69 0.35 -20.42 -5.11
CA ARG A 69 0.58 -18.98 -4.99
C ARG A 69 1.60 -18.62 -3.90
N PHE A 70 1.59 -19.32 -2.76
CA PHE A 70 2.38 -18.94 -1.58
C PHE A 70 3.56 -19.87 -1.29
N GLU A 71 3.55 -21.11 -1.77
CA GLU A 71 4.65 -22.07 -1.60
C GLU A 71 5.98 -21.56 -2.20
N PRO A 72 6.02 -20.87 -3.37
CA PRO A 72 7.26 -20.27 -3.85
C PRO A 72 7.82 -19.22 -2.89
N MET A 73 6.95 -18.47 -2.22
CA MET A 73 7.32 -17.46 -1.23
C MET A 73 7.84 -18.10 0.06
N GLU A 74 7.26 -19.23 0.49
CA GLU A 74 7.74 -20.03 1.63
C GLU A 74 9.11 -20.66 1.38
N LYS A 75 9.36 -21.07 0.14
CA LYS A 75 10.62 -21.72 -0.27
C LYS A 75 11.72 -20.74 -0.66
N ASP A 76 11.40 -19.47 -0.87
CA ASP A 76 12.38 -18.47 -1.22
C ASP A 76 13.34 -18.23 -0.03
N PRO A 77 14.66 -18.46 -0.20
CA PRO A 77 15.61 -18.38 0.90
C PRO A 77 15.76 -16.97 1.46
N VAL A 78 15.61 -15.93 0.62
CA VAL A 78 15.71 -14.53 1.03
C VAL A 78 14.49 -14.15 1.87
N LEU A 79 13.28 -14.47 1.41
CA LEU A 79 12.05 -14.16 2.15
C LEU A 79 11.95 -14.96 3.44
N LYS A 80 12.39 -16.21 3.44
CA LYS A 80 12.46 -17.03 4.65
C LYS A 80 13.42 -16.45 5.68
N ALA A 81 14.63 -16.07 5.25
CA ALA A 81 15.61 -15.41 6.11
C ALA A 81 15.07 -14.08 6.67
N ALA A 82 14.44 -13.27 5.81
CA ALA A 82 13.83 -12.01 6.21
C ALA A 82 12.72 -12.19 7.25
N SER A 83 11.81 -13.14 7.01
CA SER A 83 10.73 -13.47 7.95
C SER A 83 11.27 -13.92 9.30
N LEU A 84 12.31 -14.76 9.32
CA LEU A 84 12.93 -15.25 10.55
C LEU A 84 13.52 -14.09 11.39
N ILE A 85 14.19 -13.15 10.72
CA ILE A 85 14.79 -12.00 11.41
C ILE A 85 13.73 -11.04 11.93
N LEU A 86 12.67 -10.76 11.15
CA LEU A 86 11.62 -9.80 11.53
C LEU A 86 10.64 -10.36 12.57
N SER A 87 10.51 -11.68 12.70
CA SER A 87 9.64 -12.34 13.69
C SER A 87 10.26 -12.37 15.10
N PHE A 88 10.49 -11.20 15.72
CA PHE A 88 11.09 -11.11 17.06
C PHE A 88 10.35 -11.92 18.13
N SER A 89 9.03 -12.09 18.00
CA SER A 89 8.19 -12.91 18.88
C SER A 89 8.50 -14.40 18.81
N GLU A 90 9.16 -14.88 17.76
CA GLU A 90 9.50 -16.30 17.54
C GLU A 90 10.91 -16.65 18.03
N TRP A 91 11.74 -15.66 18.35
CA TRP A 91 13.15 -15.88 18.71
C TRP A 91 13.33 -16.75 19.98
N PRO A 92 14.34 -17.62 20.06
CA PRO A 92 14.53 -18.48 21.22
C PRO A 92 14.71 -17.70 22.53
N GLN A 93 14.16 -18.24 23.63
CA GLN A 93 14.36 -17.71 24.98
C GLN A 93 15.63 -18.28 25.64
N ASP A 94 15.99 -19.52 25.29
CA ASP A 94 17.24 -20.10 25.77
C ASP A 94 18.43 -19.37 25.15
N ARG A 95 19.46 -19.15 25.98
CA ARG A 95 20.65 -18.40 25.58
C ARG A 95 21.50 -19.16 24.58
N ASN A 96 21.56 -20.49 24.66
CA ASN A 96 22.38 -21.27 23.75
C ASN A 96 21.74 -21.27 22.35
N ASP A 97 20.44 -21.47 22.30
CA ASP A 97 19.68 -21.42 21.03
C ASP A 97 19.73 -20.01 20.42
N LEU A 98 19.54 -18.95 21.21
CA LEU A 98 19.61 -17.57 20.73
C LEU A 98 21.00 -17.19 20.21
N ALA A 99 22.07 -17.78 20.76
CA ALA A 99 23.44 -17.48 20.34
C ALA A 99 23.68 -17.86 18.87
N THR A 100 23.09 -18.95 18.40
CA THR A 100 23.26 -19.45 17.02
C THR A 100 22.10 -19.05 16.10
N TYR A 101 20.93 -18.72 16.65
CA TYR A 101 19.74 -18.36 15.88
C TYR A 101 19.98 -17.20 14.90
N GLY A 102 19.55 -17.40 13.65
CA GLY A 102 19.54 -16.40 12.59
C GLY A 102 20.91 -16.03 12.04
N ASN A 103 22.01 -16.70 12.44
CA ASN A 103 23.35 -16.32 12.00
C ASN A 103 23.58 -16.60 10.51
N GLU A 104 23.14 -17.77 10.03
CA GLU A 104 23.29 -18.17 8.62
C GLU A 104 22.38 -17.33 7.73
N GLU A 105 21.14 -17.11 8.16
CA GLU A 105 20.16 -16.26 7.49
C GLU A 105 20.64 -14.81 7.39
N MET A 106 21.21 -14.27 8.48
CA MET A 106 21.77 -12.93 8.46
C MET A 106 22.95 -12.85 7.50
N ALA A 107 23.90 -13.78 7.57
CA ALA A 107 25.04 -13.81 6.65
C ALA A 107 24.59 -13.86 5.18
N TYR A 108 23.62 -14.72 4.88
CA TYR A 108 23.05 -14.87 3.54
C TYR A 108 22.41 -13.56 3.03
N LEU A 109 21.64 -12.87 3.88
CA LEU A 109 21.03 -11.59 3.51
C LEU A 109 22.07 -10.49 3.27
N LEU A 110 23.10 -10.41 4.12
CA LEU A 110 24.18 -9.43 3.94
C LEU A 110 24.94 -9.71 2.63
N GLU A 111 25.20 -10.97 2.31
CA GLU A 111 25.84 -11.35 1.05
C GLU A 111 24.95 -11.04 -0.15
N ASN A 112 23.66 -11.35 -0.11
CA ASN A 112 22.75 -11.11 -1.22
C ASN A 112 22.51 -9.61 -1.50
N PHE A 113 22.61 -8.76 -0.48
CA PHE A 113 22.31 -7.33 -0.56
C PHE A 113 23.50 -6.42 -0.25
N HIS A 114 24.74 -6.92 -0.31
CA HIS A 114 25.93 -6.16 0.06
C HIS A 114 26.03 -4.84 -0.71
N GLU A 115 25.84 -4.85 -2.03
CA GLU A 115 25.97 -3.65 -2.87
C GLU A 115 25.05 -2.51 -2.42
N ILE A 116 23.78 -2.83 -2.10
CA ILE A 116 22.80 -1.81 -1.71
C ILE A 116 23.03 -1.34 -0.27
N LEU A 117 23.48 -2.23 0.62
CA LEU A 117 23.78 -1.90 2.01
C LEU A 117 25.02 -1.01 2.10
N GLU A 118 26.12 -1.38 1.46
CA GLU A 118 27.38 -0.61 1.45
C GLU A 118 27.19 0.77 0.81
N ARG A 119 26.43 0.85 -0.29
CA ARG A 119 26.09 2.13 -0.94
C ARG A 119 25.34 3.08 -0.01
N ASN A 120 24.55 2.56 0.93
CA ASN A 120 23.84 3.34 1.94
C ASN A 120 24.67 3.54 3.23
N GLY A 121 25.96 3.21 3.21
CA GLY A 121 26.88 3.44 4.33
C GLY A 121 26.84 2.36 5.43
N CYS A 122 26.26 1.19 5.15
CA CYS A 122 26.30 0.06 6.06
C CYS A 122 27.71 -0.56 6.12
N ASN A 123 28.22 -0.79 7.33
CA ASN A 123 29.43 -1.55 7.58
C ASN A 123 29.06 -3.01 7.89
N LEU A 124 29.20 -3.89 6.91
CA LEU A 124 28.83 -5.30 7.01
C LEU A 124 29.69 -6.07 8.02
N ASP A 125 30.99 -5.78 8.08
CA ASP A 125 31.91 -6.42 9.02
C ASP A 125 31.53 -6.09 10.47
N ALA A 126 31.09 -4.86 10.74
CA ALA A 126 30.64 -4.44 12.06
C ALA A 126 29.34 -5.13 12.52
N ILE A 127 28.57 -5.73 11.61
CA ILE A 127 27.36 -6.51 11.98
C ILE A 127 27.76 -7.88 12.50
N MET A 128 28.60 -8.61 11.76
CA MET A 128 28.84 -10.05 11.99
C MET A 128 30.10 -10.36 12.82
N ASP A 129 30.91 -9.36 13.18
CA ASP A 129 32.09 -9.54 14.02
C ASP A 129 31.79 -10.19 15.39
N GLN A 130 32.82 -10.71 16.07
CA GLN A 130 32.69 -11.36 17.37
C GLN A 130 32.03 -10.47 18.42
N ASN A 131 32.20 -9.15 18.35
CA ASN A 131 31.52 -8.14 19.16
C ASN A 131 30.63 -7.23 18.30
N GLY A 132 30.14 -7.74 17.17
CA GLY A 132 29.35 -6.99 16.21
C GLY A 132 27.91 -6.71 16.65
N GLU A 133 27.26 -5.79 15.93
CA GLU A 133 25.91 -5.33 16.25
C GLU A 133 24.89 -6.47 16.32
N TRP A 134 25.04 -7.54 15.53
CA TRP A 134 24.07 -8.64 15.49
C TRP A 134 23.92 -9.34 16.85
N LYS A 135 25.03 -9.60 17.55
CA LYS A 135 24.97 -10.25 18.87
C LYS A 135 24.34 -9.34 19.91
N ASP A 136 24.68 -8.06 19.89
CA ASP A 136 24.10 -7.04 20.77
C ASP A 136 22.60 -6.87 20.52
N PHE A 137 22.20 -6.92 19.25
CA PHE A 137 20.81 -6.86 18.82
C PHE A 137 20.04 -8.07 19.36
N LYS A 138 20.59 -9.27 19.23
CA LYS A 138 20.03 -10.49 19.83
C LYS A 138 19.87 -10.41 21.34
N ALA A 139 20.88 -9.91 22.04
CA ALA A 139 20.80 -9.72 23.49
C ALA A 139 19.72 -8.70 23.89
N TYR A 140 19.53 -7.64 23.08
CA TYR A 140 18.50 -6.64 23.31
C TYR A 140 17.08 -7.20 23.09
N ILE A 141 16.84 -7.86 21.96
CA ILE A 141 15.54 -8.51 21.65
C ILE A 141 15.21 -9.57 22.70
N GLY A 142 16.16 -10.47 23.00
CA GLY A 142 15.95 -11.54 23.98
C GLY A 142 15.54 -11.01 25.36
N ARG A 143 16.09 -9.86 25.79
CA ARG A 143 15.74 -9.23 27.07
C ARG A 143 14.35 -8.58 27.08
N HIS A 144 13.86 -8.09 25.94
CA HIS A 144 12.67 -7.24 25.85
C HIS A 144 11.55 -7.82 24.98
N LYS A 145 11.65 -9.10 24.59
CA LYS A 145 10.87 -9.79 23.55
C LYS A 145 9.36 -9.48 23.54
N ALA A 146 8.73 -9.36 24.72
CA ALA A 146 7.30 -9.09 24.84
C ALA A 146 6.87 -7.66 24.45
N THR A 147 7.82 -6.74 24.23
CA THR A 147 7.56 -5.29 24.09
C THR A 147 8.27 -4.65 22.89
N VAL A 148 9.11 -5.39 22.18
CA VAL A 148 9.86 -4.83 21.05
C VAL A 148 9.07 -5.00 19.76
N ALA A 149 8.50 -3.89 19.31
CA ALA A 149 8.03 -3.74 17.95
C ALA A 149 9.20 -3.27 17.06
N VAL A 150 9.23 -3.65 15.79
CA VAL A 150 10.34 -3.29 14.87
C VAL A 150 10.44 -1.78 14.66
N GLU A 151 9.32 -1.10 14.74
CA GLU A 151 9.17 0.36 14.64
C GLU A 151 9.96 1.10 15.73
N ASN A 152 10.16 0.47 16.90
CA ASN A 152 10.90 1.06 18.02
C ASN A 152 12.34 1.43 17.61
N PHE A 153 12.97 0.65 16.73
CA PHE A 153 14.33 0.94 16.24
C PHE A 153 14.40 2.19 15.36
N PHE A 154 13.28 2.58 14.74
CA PHE A 154 13.17 3.77 13.90
C PHE A 154 12.73 5.01 14.71
N ILE A 155 11.96 4.80 15.78
CA ILE A 155 11.39 5.87 16.61
C ILE A 155 12.37 6.35 17.68
N TYR A 156 13.05 5.43 18.39
CA TYR A 156 13.88 5.79 19.54
C TYR A 156 15.33 6.11 19.12
N PRO A 157 15.83 7.35 19.34
CA PRO A 157 17.16 7.77 18.89
C PRO A 157 18.30 6.93 19.49
N ASP A 158 18.14 6.48 20.74
CA ASP A 158 19.15 5.67 21.42
C ASP A 158 19.31 4.30 20.77
N LEU A 159 18.21 3.66 20.38
CA LEU A 159 18.24 2.41 19.62
C LEU A 159 18.80 2.65 18.22
N LYS A 160 18.42 3.77 17.60
CA LYS A 160 18.93 4.16 16.29
C LYS A 160 20.43 4.32 16.25
N ARG A 161 20.99 5.01 17.25
CA ARG A 161 22.43 5.22 17.37
C ARG A 161 23.18 3.94 17.71
N ARG A 162 22.56 3.06 18.51
CA ARG A 162 23.17 1.81 18.96
C ARG A 162 23.26 0.76 17.86
N PHE A 163 22.29 0.71 16.95
CA PHE A 163 22.11 -0.36 15.97
C PHE A 163 22.06 0.20 14.55
N ILE A 164 22.99 1.08 14.20
CA ILE A 164 22.93 1.85 12.95
C ILE A 164 23.01 0.96 11.71
N ASN A 165 23.85 -0.07 11.73
CA ASN A 165 24.00 -0.99 10.60
C ASN A 165 22.82 -1.95 10.54
N MET A 166 22.38 -2.46 11.69
CA MET A 166 21.18 -3.30 11.76
C MET A 166 19.90 -2.59 11.31
N ILE A 167 19.79 -1.27 11.48
CA ILE A 167 18.62 -0.52 11.01
C ILE A 167 18.56 -0.43 9.50
N LEU A 168 19.70 -0.29 8.82
CA LEU A 168 19.74 -0.34 7.36
C LEU A 168 19.30 -1.72 6.84
N VAL A 169 19.68 -2.79 7.55
CA VAL A 169 19.18 -4.15 7.27
C VAL A 169 17.67 -4.22 7.49
N LEU A 170 17.15 -3.78 8.64
CA LEU A 170 15.71 -3.81 8.93
C LEU A 170 14.91 -2.99 7.91
N GLU A 171 15.40 -1.82 7.53
CA GLU A 171 14.79 -0.97 6.51
C GLU A 171 14.71 -1.67 5.15
N LEU A 172 15.80 -2.33 4.74
CA LEU A 172 15.82 -3.15 3.55
C LEU A 172 14.79 -4.29 3.63
N LEU A 173 14.75 -5.05 4.72
CA LEU A 173 13.82 -6.18 4.87
C LEU A 173 12.35 -5.72 4.89
N LEU A 174 12.05 -4.59 5.53
CA LEU A 174 10.71 -4.01 5.56
C LEU A 174 10.28 -3.39 4.21
N SER A 175 11.24 -3.16 3.30
CA SER A 175 10.95 -2.66 1.94
C SER A 175 10.53 -3.75 0.96
N PHE A 176 10.55 -5.03 1.36
CA PHE A 176 10.21 -6.14 0.47
C PHE A 176 8.73 -6.07 0.03
N PRO A 177 8.46 -6.14 -1.28
CA PRO A 177 7.09 -6.10 -1.78
C PRO A 177 6.39 -7.43 -1.48
N LEU A 178 5.61 -7.48 -0.39
CA LEU A 178 4.83 -8.66 -0.01
C LEU A 178 3.57 -8.86 -0.88
N SER A 179 3.21 -7.90 -1.73
CA SER A 179 2.02 -7.98 -2.59
C SER A 179 2.16 -7.21 -3.89
N SER A 180 1.77 -7.85 -4.99
CA SER A 180 1.57 -7.20 -6.30
C SER A 180 0.32 -6.33 -6.35
N ALA A 181 -0.54 -6.33 -5.33
CA ALA A 181 -1.80 -5.58 -5.35
C ALA A 181 -1.59 -4.07 -5.56
N VAL A 182 -0.49 -3.51 -5.04
CA VAL A 182 -0.10 -2.12 -5.30
C VAL A 182 0.21 -1.92 -6.79
N CYS A 183 0.96 -2.85 -7.40
CA CYS A 183 1.24 -2.84 -8.83
C CYS A 183 -0.04 -3.00 -9.67
N GLU A 184 -0.99 -3.85 -9.25
CA GLU A 184 -2.29 -4.04 -9.92
C GLU A 184 -3.16 -2.77 -9.89
N ARG A 185 -3.14 -2.04 -8.77
CA ARG A 185 -3.75 -0.70 -8.70
C ARG A 185 -3.05 0.26 -9.66
N GLY A 186 -1.72 0.24 -9.71
CA GLY A 186 -0.93 1.00 -10.68
C GLY A 186 -1.28 0.67 -12.13
N PHE A 187 -1.40 -0.61 -12.48
CA PHE A 187 -1.83 -1.04 -13.82
C PHE A 187 -3.25 -0.61 -14.16
N SER A 188 -4.16 -0.66 -13.19
CA SER A 188 -5.53 -0.18 -13.34
C SER A 188 -5.57 1.33 -13.58
N ALA A 189 -4.79 2.10 -12.82
CA ALA A 189 -4.63 3.54 -13.03
C ALA A 189 -4.03 3.85 -14.40
N MET A 190 -2.96 3.15 -14.78
CA MET A 190 -2.34 3.27 -16.11
C MET A 190 -3.33 2.95 -17.23
N LYS A 191 -4.18 1.92 -17.06
CA LYS A 191 -5.22 1.59 -18.02
C LYS A 191 -6.16 2.78 -18.20
N ARG A 192 -6.69 3.35 -17.12
CA ARG A 192 -7.56 4.56 -17.18
C ARG A 192 -6.88 5.69 -17.93
N VAL A 193 -5.64 6.05 -17.55
CA VAL A 193 -4.86 7.13 -18.17
C VAL A 193 -4.62 6.90 -19.67
N LYS A 194 -4.29 5.66 -20.08
CA LYS A 194 -4.06 5.34 -21.50
C LYS A 194 -5.34 5.20 -22.32
N THR A 195 -6.44 4.74 -21.70
CA THR A 195 -7.72 4.57 -22.40
C THR A 195 -8.52 5.86 -22.49
N ASP A 196 -8.10 6.91 -21.78
CA ASP A 196 -8.75 8.21 -21.84
C ASP A 196 -8.55 8.86 -23.22
N TRP A 197 -9.66 9.06 -23.93
CA TRP A 197 -9.77 9.68 -25.26
C TRP A 197 -8.75 9.23 -26.33
N ARG A 198 -8.32 7.96 -26.33
CA ARG A 198 -7.35 7.39 -27.31
C ARG A 198 -6.05 8.20 -27.42
N SER A 199 -5.53 8.66 -26.29
CA SER A 199 -4.34 9.51 -26.22
C SER A 199 -3.05 8.69 -26.44
N SER A 200 -2.28 9.00 -27.49
CA SER A 200 -0.89 8.55 -27.55
C SER A 200 -0.06 9.43 -26.60
N LEU A 201 0.22 8.89 -25.40
CA LEU A 201 1.01 9.57 -24.38
C LEU A 201 2.49 9.19 -24.49
N LYS A 202 3.37 10.19 -24.38
CA LYS A 202 4.81 9.95 -24.18
C LYS A 202 5.04 9.28 -22.82
N PRO A 203 6.09 8.45 -22.65
CA PRO A 203 6.39 7.78 -21.39
C PRO A 203 6.50 8.73 -20.20
N GLU A 204 7.12 9.90 -20.39
CA GLU A 204 7.32 10.88 -19.32
C GLU A 204 5.98 11.45 -18.82
N MET A 205 5.09 11.78 -19.76
CA MET A 205 3.74 12.27 -19.43
C MET A 205 2.91 11.19 -18.75
N LEU A 206 3.03 9.93 -19.20
CA LEU A 206 2.37 8.80 -18.56
C LEU A 206 2.81 8.65 -17.11
N ILE A 207 4.12 8.73 -16.83
CA ILE A 207 4.66 8.63 -15.46
C ILE A 207 4.10 9.77 -14.60
N MET A 208 4.12 11.01 -15.09
CA MET A 208 3.57 12.16 -14.36
C MET A 208 2.08 11.99 -14.03
N LEU A 209 1.27 11.61 -15.02
CA LEU A 209 -0.16 11.38 -14.82
C LEU A 209 -0.43 10.21 -13.88
N LEU A 210 0.36 9.13 -13.97
CA LEU A 210 0.25 7.99 -13.07
C LEU A 210 0.59 8.39 -11.64
N PHE A 211 1.64 9.18 -11.45
CA PHE A 211 2.03 9.69 -10.13
C PHE A 211 0.91 10.54 -9.51
N ILE A 212 0.34 11.47 -10.27
CA ILE A 212 -0.82 12.27 -9.82
C ILE A 212 -2.03 11.37 -9.53
N THR A 213 -2.28 10.35 -10.35
CA THR A 213 -3.45 9.46 -10.19
C THR A 213 -3.33 8.53 -8.97
N VAL A 214 -2.11 8.13 -8.62
CA VAL A 214 -1.84 7.15 -7.56
C VAL A 214 -1.53 7.83 -6.23
N GLU A 215 -0.69 8.86 -6.24
CA GLU A 215 -0.18 9.54 -5.02
C GLU A 215 -0.78 10.95 -4.83
N GLY A 216 -1.52 11.46 -5.82
CA GLY A 216 -2.12 12.78 -5.73
C GLY A 216 -3.25 12.86 -4.70
N PRO A 217 -3.49 14.04 -4.11
CA PRO A 217 -4.60 14.24 -3.18
C PRO A 217 -5.94 14.08 -3.91
N GLU A 218 -6.99 13.76 -3.16
CA GLU A 218 -8.35 13.82 -3.68
C GLU A 218 -8.67 15.21 -4.23
N LEU A 219 -9.56 15.28 -5.24
CA LEU A 219 -9.90 16.53 -5.91
C LEU A 219 -10.37 17.63 -4.93
N ASN A 220 -11.08 17.26 -3.88
CA ASN A 220 -11.59 18.19 -2.86
C ASN A 220 -10.49 18.75 -1.96
N HIS A 221 -9.37 18.05 -1.84
CA HIS A 221 -8.21 18.41 -1.02
C HIS A 221 -7.06 18.98 -1.86
N PHE A 222 -7.26 19.11 -3.17
CA PHE A 222 -6.25 19.64 -4.07
C PHE A 222 -6.14 21.17 -3.92
N ASP A 223 -5.01 21.65 -3.42
CA ASP A 223 -4.74 23.08 -3.32
C ASP A 223 -4.39 23.68 -4.69
N THR A 224 -5.40 24.28 -5.32
CA THR A 224 -5.25 25.00 -6.59
C THR A 224 -4.35 26.23 -6.48
N ASN A 225 -4.26 26.87 -5.31
CA ASN A 225 -3.49 28.10 -5.14
C ASN A 225 -1.99 27.85 -5.21
N SER A 226 -1.49 26.77 -4.60
CA SER A 226 -0.09 26.37 -4.71
C SER A 226 0.34 26.17 -6.17
N VAL A 227 -0.49 25.47 -6.95
CA VAL A 227 -0.22 25.25 -8.38
C VAL A 227 -0.31 26.53 -9.19
N PHE A 228 -1.32 27.38 -8.94
CA PHE A 228 -1.45 28.66 -9.61
C PHE A 228 -0.25 29.57 -9.33
N ASN A 229 0.17 29.67 -8.07
CA ASN A 229 1.32 30.46 -7.66
C ASN A 229 2.61 29.92 -8.28
N HIS A 230 2.80 28.60 -8.29
CA HIS A 230 3.94 27.98 -8.95
C HIS A 230 3.92 28.24 -10.47
N TRP A 231 2.79 28.07 -11.15
CA TRP A 231 2.65 28.36 -12.58
C TRP A 231 2.85 29.84 -12.91
N TRP A 232 2.41 30.73 -12.03
CA TRP A 232 2.58 32.18 -12.18
C TRP A 232 4.02 32.63 -11.99
N SER A 233 4.73 32.01 -11.04
CA SER A 233 6.11 32.35 -10.65
C SER A 233 7.20 31.62 -11.46
N SER A 234 6.92 30.44 -12.02
CA SER A 234 7.85 29.60 -12.79
C SER A 234 8.23 30.17 -14.17
N GLY A 235 7.99 31.47 -14.38
CA GLY A 235 8.45 32.19 -15.56
C GLY A 235 7.75 31.68 -16.81
N ARG A 236 6.56 32.23 -17.10
CA ARG A 236 6.05 32.17 -18.47
C ARG A 236 7.19 32.57 -19.40
N GLN A 237 7.51 31.75 -20.40
CA GLN A 237 8.08 32.29 -21.63
C GLN A 237 7.06 33.33 -22.10
N LYS A 238 7.29 34.60 -21.75
CA LYS A 238 6.36 35.69 -22.03
C LYS A 238 6.17 35.67 -23.53
N ARG A 239 4.99 35.26 -24.01
CA ARG A 239 4.63 35.51 -25.40
C ARG A 239 4.81 37.01 -25.60
N PRO A 240 5.68 37.46 -26.52
CA PRO A 240 5.91 38.88 -26.73
C PRO A 240 4.55 39.57 -26.93
N GLY A 241 4.22 40.55 -26.09
CA GLY A 241 3.00 41.35 -26.22
C GLY A 241 1.78 40.94 -25.36
N PHE A 242 1.85 39.95 -24.47
CA PHE A 242 0.74 39.69 -23.54
C PHE A 242 0.91 40.45 -22.21
N ASN A 243 0.10 41.49 -21.98
CA ASN A 243 0.08 42.26 -20.74
C ASN A 243 -1.25 42.04 -19.98
N PRO A 244 -1.25 41.34 -18.83
CA PRO A 244 -2.48 41.02 -18.09
C PRO A 244 -3.27 42.24 -17.59
N HIS A 245 -2.62 43.40 -17.48
CA HIS A 245 -3.22 44.65 -17.00
C HIS A 245 -3.99 45.43 -18.07
N GLU A 246 -3.89 45.04 -19.35
CA GLU A 246 -4.56 45.72 -20.46
C GLU A 246 -6.01 45.27 -20.68
N PHE A 247 -6.48 44.21 -20.00
CA PHE A 247 -7.88 43.80 -20.06
C PHE A 247 -8.76 44.68 -19.14
N ARG A 248 -8.82 45.98 -19.41
CA ARG A 248 -9.80 46.90 -18.81
C ARG A 248 -11.09 46.92 -19.66
N GLY A 249 -11.88 45.87 -19.53
CA GLY A 249 -13.28 45.85 -19.94
C GLY A 249 -14.19 46.39 -18.85
N LEU A 250 -13.97 47.60 -18.34
CA LEU A 250 -14.93 48.31 -17.50
C LEU A 250 -15.37 49.57 -18.24
N ARG A 251 -16.54 49.44 -18.88
CA ARG A 251 -17.31 50.51 -19.49
C ARG A 251 -17.62 51.52 -18.38
N ALA A 252 -17.07 52.74 -18.49
CA ALA A 252 -17.33 53.81 -17.53
C ALA A 252 -18.85 54.05 -17.44
N LEU A 253 -19.41 53.92 -16.24
CA LEU A 253 -20.77 54.36 -15.94
C LEU A 253 -20.73 55.87 -15.61
N PRO A 254 -21.70 56.68 -16.05
CA PRO A 254 -21.75 58.11 -15.72
C PRO A 254 -22.06 58.32 -14.23
N ASP A 255 -21.42 59.32 -13.62
CA ASP A 255 -21.54 59.68 -12.21
C ASP A 255 -22.94 60.28 -11.90
N PRO A 256 -23.63 59.90 -10.79
CA PRO A 256 -25.00 60.35 -10.53
C PRO A 256 -25.12 61.73 -9.88
N ASP A 257 -24.01 62.39 -9.50
CA ASP A 257 -24.02 63.56 -8.61
C ASP A 257 -23.54 64.86 -9.28
N MET A 258 -24.13 65.23 -10.42
CA MET A 258 -24.06 66.60 -10.94
C MET A 258 -25.45 67.25 -10.82
N GLU A 259 -25.74 67.74 -9.61
CA GLU A 259 -26.90 68.57 -9.31
C GLU A 259 -26.96 69.81 -10.22
N GLN A 260 -28.14 69.99 -10.82
CA GLN A 260 -28.53 71.20 -11.51
C GLN A 260 -28.61 72.37 -10.52
N THR A 261 -27.87 73.45 -10.79
CA THR A 261 -28.20 74.78 -10.27
C THR A 261 -28.42 75.71 -11.46
N HIS A 262 -29.65 76.24 -11.52
CA HIS A 262 -30.15 77.22 -12.48
C HIS A 262 -30.00 78.63 -11.89
N SER A 263 -29.57 79.59 -12.71
CA SER A 263 -30.00 81.01 -12.74
C SER A 263 -29.23 81.68 -13.90
N ASP A 264 -29.84 81.86 -15.06
CA ASP A 264 -30.58 83.06 -15.49
C ASP A 264 -29.71 84.34 -15.49
N ASP A 265 -29.38 84.83 -16.69
CA ASP A 265 -29.52 86.24 -17.11
C ASP A 265 -28.92 86.44 -18.52
N ASP A 266 -29.82 86.43 -19.51
CA ASP A 266 -30.07 87.50 -20.47
C ASP A 266 -28.92 88.29 -21.17
N ILE A 267 -29.02 88.27 -22.51
CA ILE A 267 -29.05 89.44 -23.43
C ILE A 267 -27.73 89.96 -24.07
N ASP A 268 -27.72 89.78 -25.40
CA ASP A 268 -27.31 90.63 -26.54
C ASP A 268 -25.90 91.22 -26.74
N ASP A 269 -25.44 90.96 -27.97
CA ASP A 269 -24.82 91.84 -28.97
C ASP A 269 -23.59 92.70 -28.62
N ASN A 270 -22.44 92.28 -29.16
CA ASN A 270 -21.81 92.93 -30.32
C ASN A 270 -20.73 92.04 -30.96
#